data_AF-A0A484K967-F1
#
_entry.id   AF-A0A484K967-F1
#
_cell.length_a   1.000
_cell.length_b   1.000
_cell.length_c   1.000
_cell.angle_alpha   90.00
_cell.angle_beta   90.00
_cell.angle_gamma   90.00
#
_symmetry.space_group_name_H-M   'P 1'
#
loop_
_entity.id
_entity.type
_entity.pdbx_description
1 polymer ?
#
loop_
_entity_poly.entity_id
_entity_poly.type
_entity_poly.pdbx_seq_one_letter_code
_entity_poly.pdbx_strand_id
1 'polypeptide(L)'
;MASAPSKLHTDDVSLLMVTIDTNPFFWSSMKNSDSFNFSMFLSHVNIQRVFRSGPLHPHPRILCLHGSPDGPGQYVAIMNSIFSAQRSMVPIDSCAIGAQHSAFLQQASYITSGVYLKPQFLDGLFQYLSTVFATDLHSRAFLHLPRPVGVDFRASCFCHKNTIDMGYICSVCLSIFCQHQTQCSTCGSVFGKSRAAVESAS
;
A
#
# COMPACT_ATOMS: atom_id res chain seq x y z
N MET A 1 -49.93 3.48 -2.37
CA MET A 1 -48.61 3.17 -2.96
C MET A 1 -47.99 4.49 -3.37
N ALA A 2 -47.19 5.11 -2.49
CA ALA A 2 -46.54 6.38 -2.77
C ALA A 2 -45.13 6.09 -3.31
N SER A 3 -44.88 6.49 -4.55
CA SER A 3 -43.58 6.40 -5.21
C SER A 3 -42.58 7.31 -4.49
N ALA A 4 -41.47 6.73 -4.02
CA ALA A 4 -40.35 7.48 -3.46
C ALA A 4 -39.74 8.40 -4.54
N PRO A 5 -39.35 9.64 -4.21
CA PRO A 5 -38.71 10.53 -5.16
C PRO A 5 -37.32 9.99 -5.52
N SER A 6 -37.16 9.57 -6.78
CA SER A 6 -35.88 9.23 -7.38
C SER A 6 -35.01 10.48 -7.44
N LYS A 7 -34.13 10.66 -6.44
CA LYS A 7 -32.97 11.56 -6.60
C LYS A 7 -32.21 11.04 -7.82
N LEU A 8 -32.07 11.90 -8.83
CA LEU A 8 -31.20 11.65 -9.98
C LEU A 8 -29.84 11.20 -9.45
N HIS A 9 -29.49 9.94 -9.73
CA HIS A 9 -28.14 9.42 -9.54
C HIS A 9 -27.29 10.05 -10.65
N THR A 10 -26.75 11.24 -10.38
CA THR A 10 -25.68 11.82 -11.19
C THR A 10 -24.51 10.86 -11.14
N ASP A 11 -24.15 10.29 -12.29
CA ASP A 11 -23.06 9.35 -12.48
C ASP A 11 -21.80 9.77 -11.69
N ASP A 12 -21.57 9.10 -10.56
CA ASP A 12 -20.31 9.14 -9.85
C ASP A 12 -19.27 8.52 -10.79
N VAL A 13 -18.48 9.34 -11.49
CA VAL A 13 -17.39 8.85 -12.31
C VAL A 13 -16.31 8.28 -11.38
N SER A 14 -16.48 7.01 -11.00
CA SER A 14 -15.51 6.25 -10.22
C SER A 14 -14.28 6.05 -11.09
N LEU A 15 -13.25 6.84 -10.85
CA LEU A 15 -11.95 6.65 -11.48
C LEU A 15 -11.30 5.41 -10.86
N LEU A 16 -11.43 4.28 -11.56
CA LEU A 16 -10.67 3.06 -11.28
C LEU A 16 -9.32 3.16 -11.98
N MET A 17 -8.26 3.37 -11.21
CA MET A 17 -6.90 3.39 -11.72
C MET A 17 -6.26 2.04 -11.48
N VAL A 18 -6.06 1.28 -12.57
CA VAL A 18 -5.49 -0.07 -12.52
C VAL A 18 -3.96 0.03 -12.60
N THR A 19 -3.28 -0.31 -11.51
CA THR A 19 -1.84 -0.60 -11.51
C THR A 19 -1.66 -2.08 -11.85
N ILE A 20 -1.07 -2.37 -12.99
CA ILE A 20 -0.58 -3.72 -13.29
C ILE A 20 0.90 -3.73 -12.92
N ASP A 21 1.29 -4.68 -12.06
CA ASP A 21 2.66 -4.91 -11.59
C ASP A 21 3.71 -4.66 -12.67
N THR A 22 4.54 -3.63 -12.48
CA THR A 22 5.75 -3.40 -13.25
C THR A 22 6.95 -3.77 -12.40
N ASN A 23 7.04 -5.01 -11.91
CA ASN A 23 8.28 -5.50 -11.31
C ASN A 23 9.44 -5.31 -12.31
N PRO A 24 10.38 -4.37 -12.04
CA PRO A 24 11.46 -4.09 -12.98
C PRO A 24 12.41 -5.28 -13.12
N PHE A 25 12.44 -6.23 -12.17
CA PHE A 25 13.28 -7.43 -12.28
C PHE A 25 12.78 -8.43 -13.31
N PHE A 26 11.46 -8.51 -13.55
CA PHE A 26 10.90 -9.44 -14.55
C PHE A 26 10.94 -8.83 -15.96
N TRP A 27 10.75 -7.50 -16.06
CA TRP A 27 10.81 -6.77 -17.33
C TRP A 27 12.23 -6.32 -17.72
N SER A 28 13.23 -6.40 -16.83
CA SER A 28 14.64 -6.07 -17.17
C SER A 28 15.26 -7.06 -18.18
N SER A 29 14.58 -8.14 -18.55
CA SER A 29 14.93 -8.91 -19.75
C SER A 29 14.59 -8.16 -21.05
N MET A 30 13.84 -7.06 -20.97
CA MET A 30 13.54 -6.16 -22.07
C MET A 30 14.37 -4.89 -21.89
N LYS A 31 15.44 -4.80 -22.68
CA LYS A 31 16.33 -3.64 -22.77
C LYS A 31 15.53 -2.41 -23.23
N ASN A 32 15.00 -1.63 -22.30
CA ASN A 32 14.89 -0.19 -22.45
C ASN A 32 14.70 0.48 -21.09
N SER A 33 15.52 1.50 -20.89
CA SER A 33 15.61 2.36 -19.72
C SER A 33 14.33 3.17 -19.54
N ASP A 34 13.39 2.67 -18.74
CA ASP A 34 12.42 3.48 -17.98
C ASP A 34 11.75 2.59 -16.93
N SER A 35 12.39 2.48 -15.77
CA SER A 35 11.89 1.69 -14.65
C SER A 35 10.66 2.37 -14.03
N PHE A 36 9.46 1.93 -14.42
CA PHE A 36 8.18 2.32 -13.80
C PHE A 36 8.15 1.89 -12.32
N ASN A 37 8.55 2.79 -11.43
CA ASN A 37 8.48 2.59 -9.98
C ASN A 37 7.10 2.97 -9.43
N PHE A 38 6.62 2.22 -8.43
CA PHE A 38 5.36 2.49 -7.70
C PHE A 38 5.26 3.95 -7.17
N SER A 39 6.40 4.56 -6.82
CA SER A 39 6.48 5.97 -6.40
C SER A 39 6.15 6.96 -7.53
N MET A 40 6.62 6.71 -8.74
CA MET A 40 6.30 7.52 -9.93
C MET A 40 4.83 7.36 -10.35
N PHE A 41 4.24 6.20 -10.10
CA PHE A 41 2.82 5.99 -10.34
C PHE A 41 1.97 6.86 -9.40
N LEU A 42 2.31 6.95 -8.11
CA LEU A 42 1.56 7.80 -7.18
C LEU A 42 1.78 9.29 -7.41
N SER A 43 2.93 9.71 -7.92
CA SER A 43 3.07 11.10 -8.38
C SER A 43 2.12 11.37 -9.54
N HIS A 44 1.99 10.45 -10.51
CA HIS A 44 0.98 10.54 -11.57
C HIS A 44 -0.46 10.48 -11.05
N VAL A 45 -0.79 9.69 -10.02
CA VAL A 45 -2.12 9.70 -9.36
C VAL A 45 -2.42 11.08 -8.79
N ASN A 46 -1.50 11.65 -8.01
CA ASN A 46 -1.68 12.96 -7.40
C ASN A 46 -1.78 14.06 -8.46
N ILE A 47 -0.97 13.97 -9.52
CA ILE A 47 -1.03 14.88 -10.68
C ILE A 47 -2.38 14.76 -11.38
N GLN A 48 -2.88 13.57 -11.70
CA GLN A 48 -4.19 13.43 -12.35
C GLN A 48 -5.35 13.88 -11.47
N ARG A 49 -5.25 13.71 -10.15
CA ARG A 49 -6.25 14.23 -9.21
C ARG A 49 -6.26 15.76 -9.16
N VAL A 50 -5.09 16.40 -9.22
CA VAL A 50 -4.93 17.86 -9.28
C VAL A 50 -5.39 18.40 -10.65
N PHE A 51 -5.04 17.74 -11.75
CA PHE A 51 -5.38 18.16 -13.12
C PHE A 51 -6.86 17.93 -13.50
N ARG A 52 -7.56 16.97 -12.87
CA ARG A 52 -8.98 16.70 -13.11
C ARG A 52 -9.89 17.30 -12.02
N SER A 53 -9.52 18.45 -11.48
CA SER A 53 -10.34 19.29 -10.61
C SER A 53 -11.50 19.94 -11.39
N GLY A 54 -12.37 19.13 -11.99
CA GLY A 54 -13.64 19.57 -12.56
C GLY A 54 -14.73 19.71 -11.48
N PRO A 55 -15.95 20.15 -11.84
CA PRO A 55 -17.05 20.38 -10.89
C PRO A 55 -17.61 19.11 -10.24
N LEU A 56 -17.28 17.93 -10.76
CA LEU A 56 -17.61 16.63 -10.17
C LEU A 56 -16.40 16.13 -9.41
N HIS A 57 -16.55 15.83 -8.12
CA HIS A 57 -15.49 15.20 -7.32
C HIS A 57 -15.49 13.69 -7.61
N PRO A 58 -14.56 13.17 -8.41
CA PRO A 58 -14.50 11.74 -8.61
C PRO A 58 -14.02 11.09 -7.31
N HIS A 59 -14.56 9.92 -6.99
CA HIS A 59 -14.06 9.07 -5.91
C HIS A 59 -12.99 8.13 -6.51
N PRO A 60 -11.69 8.48 -6.48
CA PRO A 60 -10.68 7.63 -7.07
C PRO A 60 -10.48 6.38 -6.23
N ARG A 61 -10.17 5.30 -6.91
CA ARG A 61 -9.81 4.01 -6.34
C ARG A 61 -8.59 3.48 -7.08
N ILE A 62 -7.69 2.84 -6.35
CA ILE A 62 -6.52 2.19 -6.93
C ILE A 62 -6.75 0.69 -6.88
N LEU A 63 -6.58 0.01 -8.01
CA LEU A 63 -6.56 -1.46 -8.09
C LEU A 63 -5.14 -1.91 -8.44
N CYS A 64 -4.49 -2.64 -7.55
CA CYS A 64 -3.15 -3.20 -7.76
C CYS A 64 -3.23 -4.68 -8.12
N LEU A 65 -2.88 -5.03 -9.35
CA LEU A 65 -2.66 -6.42 -9.77
C LEU A 65 -1.19 -6.75 -9.56
N HIS A 66 -0.89 -7.78 -8.76
CA HIS A 66 0.48 -8.12 -8.37
C HIS A 66 0.81 -9.58 -8.63
N GLY A 67 1.86 -9.83 -9.41
CA GLY A 67 2.29 -11.18 -9.81
C GLY A 67 3.65 -11.57 -9.26
N SER A 68 4.44 -10.60 -8.80
CA SER A 68 5.81 -10.79 -8.34
C SER A 68 5.90 -11.11 -6.84
N PRO A 69 7.06 -11.59 -6.34
CA PRO A 69 7.32 -11.66 -4.91
C PRO A 69 7.69 -10.29 -4.34
N ASP A 70 7.30 -10.04 -3.09
CA ASP A 70 7.63 -8.81 -2.37
C ASP A 70 9.15 -8.66 -2.13
N GLY A 71 9.70 -7.52 -2.54
CA GLY A 71 11.10 -7.16 -2.32
C GLY A 71 11.30 -6.30 -1.06
N PRO A 72 12.17 -6.67 -0.11
CA PRO A 72 12.38 -5.90 1.13
C PRO A 72 12.84 -4.45 0.92
N GLY A 73 13.55 -4.17 -0.18
CA GLY A 73 14.03 -2.83 -0.51
C GLY A 73 12.92 -1.81 -0.79
N GLN A 74 11.72 -2.28 -1.16
CA GLN A 74 10.60 -1.40 -1.55
C GLN A 74 9.67 -1.06 -0.38
N TYR A 75 9.85 -1.67 0.79
CA TYR A 75 8.97 -1.51 1.95
C TYR A 75 8.68 -0.04 2.29
N VAL A 76 9.74 0.77 2.46
CA VAL A 76 9.58 2.19 2.87
C VAL A 76 8.79 2.97 1.83
N ALA A 77 9.09 2.77 0.55
CA ALA A 77 8.39 3.45 -0.54
C ALA A 77 6.91 3.05 -0.58
N ILE A 78 6.61 1.75 -0.48
CA ILE A 78 5.24 1.21 -0.49
C ILE A 78 4.45 1.65 0.75
N MET A 79 5.05 1.66 1.94
CA MET A 79 4.35 2.10 3.15
C MET A 79 4.04 3.59 3.15
N ASN A 80 5.00 4.45 2.77
CA ASN A 80 4.75 5.88 2.66
C ASN A 80 3.65 6.19 1.64
N SER A 81 3.64 5.42 0.56
CA SER A 81 2.63 5.45 -0.48
C SER A 81 1.23 5.08 0.03
N ILE A 82 1.12 3.99 0.79
CA ILE A 82 -0.13 3.54 1.42
C ILE A 82 -0.65 4.58 2.40
N PHE A 83 0.21 5.13 3.27
CA PHE A 83 -0.20 6.17 4.23
C PHE A 83 -0.63 7.47 3.53
N SER A 84 0.02 7.82 2.42
CA SER A 84 -0.41 8.96 1.60
C SER A 84 -1.78 8.72 0.96
N ALA A 85 -2.02 7.53 0.43
CA ALA A 85 -3.31 7.13 -0.11
C ALA A 85 -4.42 7.11 0.96
N GLN A 86 -4.11 6.60 2.15
CA GLN A 86 -5.01 6.61 3.31
C GLN A 86 -5.42 8.03 3.70
N ARG A 87 -4.45 8.96 3.82
CA ARG A 87 -4.73 10.38 4.11
C ARG A 87 -5.59 11.04 3.03
N SER A 88 -5.43 10.59 1.78
CA SER A 88 -6.19 11.07 0.63
C SER A 88 -7.54 10.34 0.45
N MET A 89 -7.92 9.48 1.40
CA MET A 89 -9.12 8.65 1.41
C MET A 89 -9.30 7.86 0.11
N VAL A 90 -8.19 7.32 -0.43
CA VAL A 90 -8.20 6.49 -1.63
C VAL A 90 -8.06 5.02 -1.22
N PRO A 91 -9.10 4.20 -1.38
CA PRO A 91 -8.99 2.77 -1.13
C PRO A 91 -8.07 2.12 -2.16
N ILE A 92 -7.17 1.26 -1.67
CA ILE A 92 -6.29 0.42 -2.48
C ILE A 92 -6.85 -1.01 -2.45
N ASP A 93 -7.49 -1.38 -3.53
CA ASP A 93 -7.87 -2.76 -3.81
C ASP A 93 -6.66 -3.49 -4.41
N SER A 94 -6.46 -4.75 -4.04
CA SER A 94 -5.32 -5.53 -4.50
C SER A 94 -5.70 -6.95 -4.86
N CYS A 95 -5.14 -7.43 -5.97
CA CYS A 95 -5.34 -8.77 -6.48
C CYS A 95 -3.98 -9.43 -6.73
N ALA A 96 -3.66 -10.45 -5.92
CA ALA A 96 -2.44 -11.21 -6.07
C ALA A 96 -2.63 -12.33 -7.10
N ILE A 97 -1.95 -12.23 -8.24
CA ILE A 97 -1.90 -13.21 -9.32
C ILE A 97 -0.76 -14.21 -9.10
N GLY A 98 0.25 -13.83 -8.32
CA GLY A 98 1.45 -14.63 -8.07
C GLY A 98 1.22 -15.88 -7.21
N ALA A 99 2.20 -16.79 -7.23
CA ALA A 99 2.16 -18.04 -6.44
C ALA A 99 2.11 -17.80 -4.93
N GLN A 100 2.65 -16.69 -4.43
CA GLN A 100 2.65 -16.32 -3.02
C GLN A 100 1.68 -15.17 -2.71
N HIS A 101 1.32 -15.00 -1.44
CA HIS A 101 0.62 -13.80 -0.98
C HIS A 101 1.63 -12.66 -0.77
N SER A 102 1.19 -11.41 -1.00
CA SER A 102 1.99 -10.21 -0.73
C SER A 102 1.56 -9.62 0.61
N ALA A 103 2.48 -9.53 1.57
CA ALA A 103 2.21 -8.95 2.87
C ALA A 103 1.99 -7.44 2.77
N PHE A 104 2.74 -6.77 1.88
CA PHE A 104 2.62 -5.32 1.70
C PHE A 104 1.26 -4.93 1.11
N LEU A 105 0.74 -5.69 0.15
CA LEU A 105 -0.57 -5.41 -0.44
C LEU A 105 -1.73 -5.77 0.50
N GLN A 106 -1.57 -6.81 1.31
CA GLN A 106 -2.52 -7.10 2.40
C GLN A 106 -2.60 -5.93 3.38
N GLN A 107 -1.46 -5.39 3.81
CA GLN A 107 -1.40 -4.18 4.64
C GLN A 107 -2.01 -2.97 3.91
N ALA A 108 -1.72 -2.79 2.62
CA ALA A 108 -2.26 -1.70 1.81
C ALA A 108 -3.79 -1.68 1.81
N SER A 109 -4.40 -2.82 1.49
CA SER A 109 -5.85 -2.95 1.45
C SER A 109 -6.46 -2.84 2.84
N TYR A 110 -5.82 -3.37 3.89
CA TYR A 110 -6.32 -3.19 5.25
C TYR A 110 -6.29 -1.73 5.72
N ILE A 111 -5.16 -1.04 5.57
CA ILE A 111 -4.95 0.34 6.05
C ILE A 111 -5.85 1.33 5.30
N THR A 112 -6.02 1.13 3.99
CA THR A 112 -6.85 2.01 3.15
C THR A 112 -8.31 1.57 3.09
N SER A 113 -8.70 0.52 3.80
CA SER A 113 -10.03 -0.10 3.74
C SER A 113 -10.43 -0.59 2.34
N GLY A 114 -9.46 -1.04 1.54
CA GLY A 114 -9.68 -1.75 0.28
C GLY A 114 -9.90 -3.26 0.46
N VAL A 115 -9.98 -3.97 -0.66
CA VAL A 115 -10.18 -5.42 -0.72
C VAL A 115 -8.90 -6.09 -1.21
N TYR A 116 -8.45 -7.13 -0.50
CA TYR A 116 -7.37 -8.01 -0.95
C TYR A 116 -7.96 -9.34 -1.41
N LEU A 117 -7.65 -9.77 -2.63
CA LEU A 117 -8.04 -11.08 -3.14
C LEU A 117 -6.86 -11.80 -3.78
N LYS A 118 -6.80 -13.12 -3.57
CA LYS A 118 -5.96 -14.00 -4.37
C LYS A 118 -6.87 -15.02 -5.08
N PRO A 119 -6.96 -15.00 -6.42
CA PRO A 119 -7.73 -16.00 -7.16
C PRO A 119 -7.09 -17.39 -6.97
N GLN A 120 -7.93 -18.41 -6.73
CA GLN A 120 -7.46 -19.80 -6.71
C GLN A 120 -7.18 -20.32 -8.13
N PHE A 121 -7.98 -19.84 -9.09
CA PHE A 121 -7.87 -20.20 -10.51
C PHE A 121 -7.74 -18.93 -11.34
N LEU A 122 -6.69 -18.86 -12.16
CA LEU A 122 -6.43 -17.71 -13.02
C LEU A 122 -7.31 -17.68 -14.27
N ASP A 123 -7.82 -18.84 -14.72
CA ASP A 123 -8.72 -18.93 -15.87
C ASP A 123 -10.02 -18.14 -15.68
N GLY A 124 -10.42 -17.88 -14.42
CA GLY A 124 -11.56 -17.05 -14.04
C GLY A 124 -11.19 -15.63 -13.61
N LEU A 125 -9.99 -15.12 -13.91
CA LEU A 125 -9.53 -13.81 -13.40
C LEU A 125 -10.50 -12.68 -13.76
N PHE A 126 -11.03 -12.67 -15.00
CA PHE A 126 -12.00 -11.67 -15.43
C PHE A 126 -13.28 -11.68 -14.58
N GLN A 127 -13.74 -12.87 -14.18
CA GLN A 127 -14.91 -13.02 -13.33
C GLN A 127 -14.63 -12.39 -11.96
N TYR A 128 -13.46 -12.64 -11.36
CA TYR A 128 -13.06 -12.02 -10.09
C TYR A 128 -12.92 -10.50 -10.21
N LEU A 129 -12.29 -10.01 -11.28
CA LEU A 129 -12.16 -8.58 -11.56
C LEU A 129 -13.52 -7.89 -11.66
N SER A 130 -14.46 -8.50 -12.38
CA SER A 130 -15.78 -7.94 -12.61
C SER A 130 -16.67 -7.99 -11.37
N THR A 131 -16.64 -9.08 -10.59
CA THR A 131 -17.53 -9.23 -9.43
C THR A 131 -17.04 -8.50 -8.18
N VAL A 132 -15.72 -8.42 -7.97
CA VAL A 132 -15.15 -7.86 -6.72
C VAL A 132 -14.66 -6.43 -6.91
N PHE A 133 -14.01 -6.13 -8.04
CA PHE A 133 -13.27 -4.88 -8.22
C PHE A 133 -13.97 -3.86 -9.11
N ALA A 134 -14.93 -4.29 -9.96
CA ALA A 134 -15.72 -3.36 -10.78
C ALA A 134 -16.86 -2.68 -10.00
N THR A 135 -17.21 -3.17 -8.81
CA THR A 135 -18.27 -2.59 -7.99
C THR A 135 -17.80 -1.29 -7.35
N ASP A 136 -18.66 -0.27 -7.38
CA ASP A 136 -18.42 1.04 -6.78
C ASP A 136 -18.29 0.97 -5.24
N LEU A 137 -17.88 2.08 -4.63
CA LEU A 137 -17.54 2.13 -3.20
C LEU A 137 -18.79 2.06 -2.30
N HIS A 138 -19.95 2.44 -2.82
CA HIS A 138 -21.20 2.39 -2.07
C HIS A 138 -21.81 0.99 -2.15
N SER A 139 -21.95 0.43 -3.34
CA SER A 139 -22.53 -0.89 -3.56
C SER A 139 -21.77 -1.99 -2.83
N ARG A 140 -20.44 -1.88 -2.73
CA ARG A 140 -19.62 -2.88 -2.02
C ARG A 140 -19.96 -3.03 -0.53
N ALA A 141 -20.54 -2.00 0.10
CA ALA A 141 -20.96 -2.07 1.51
C ALA A 141 -22.16 -3.01 1.71
N PHE A 142 -22.93 -3.23 0.65
CA PHE A 142 -24.09 -4.14 0.64
C PHE A 142 -23.73 -5.54 0.12
N LEU A 143 -22.52 -5.73 -0.42
CA LEU A 143 -22.05 -7.00 -0.94
C LEU A 143 -21.24 -7.75 0.13
N HIS A 144 -21.47 -9.05 0.25
CA HIS A 144 -20.64 -9.92 1.04
C HIS A 144 -19.32 -10.20 0.32
N LEU A 145 -18.39 -9.25 0.45
CA LEU A 145 -17.05 -9.36 -0.10
C LEU A 145 -16.17 -10.37 0.68
N PRO A 146 -15.10 -10.89 0.04
CA PRO A 146 -14.11 -11.72 0.72
C PRO A 146 -13.57 -10.98 1.95
N ARG A 147 -13.62 -11.64 3.11
CA ARG A 147 -13.11 -11.03 4.35
C ARG A 147 -11.59 -10.86 4.24
N PRO A 148 -11.05 -9.74 4.76
CA PRO A 148 -9.60 -9.56 4.83
C PRO A 148 -9.00 -10.72 5.63
N VAL A 149 -8.09 -11.44 4.99
CA VAL A 149 -7.29 -12.50 5.63
C VAL A 149 -6.38 -11.86 6.68
N GLY A 150 -6.03 -12.58 7.74
CA GLY A 150 -5.15 -12.07 8.80
C GLY A 150 -3.88 -11.46 8.23
N VAL A 151 -3.72 -10.15 8.43
CA VAL A 151 -2.60 -9.37 7.88
C VAL A 151 -1.43 -9.45 8.84
N ASP A 152 -0.24 -9.70 8.30
CA ASP A 152 1.01 -9.70 9.06
C ASP A 152 1.51 -8.26 9.24
N PHE A 153 1.55 -7.75 10.48
CA PHE A 153 2.05 -6.41 10.80
C PHE A 153 3.46 -6.41 11.41
N ARG A 154 4.20 -7.52 11.30
CA ARG A 154 5.55 -7.60 11.85
C ARG A 154 6.44 -6.54 11.22
N ALA A 155 7.24 -5.90 12.07
CA ALA A 155 8.17 -4.89 11.64
C ALA A 155 9.34 -5.53 10.89
N SER A 156 9.84 -4.85 9.85
CA SER A 156 11.07 -5.25 9.18
C SER A 156 12.26 -4.44 9.71
N CYS A 157 13.33 -5.12 10.09
CA CYS A 157 14.55 -4.45 10.57
C CYS A 157 15.21 -3.60 9.46
N PHE A 158 15.75 -2.44 9.79
CA PHE A 158 16.43 -1.59 8.81
C PHE A 158 17.80 -2.14 8.37
N CYS A 159 18.43 -3.00 9.19
CA CYS A 159 19.73 -3.64 8.90
C CYS A 159 19.62 -4.66 7.76
N HIS A 160 18.79 -5.68 7.92
CA HIS A 160 18.70 -6.83 7.00
C HIS A 160 17.42 -6.83 6.17
N LYS A 161 16.45 -5.96 6.49
CA LYS A 161 15.12 -5.91 5.88
C LYS A 161 14.27 -7.18 6.06
N ASN A 162 14.65 -8.02 7.02
CA ASN A 162 13.87 -9.18 7.43
C ASN A 162 12.82 -8.78 8.47
N THR A 163 11.69 -9.49 8.46
CA THR A 163 10.66 -9.38 9.50
C THR A 163 11.20 -9.88 10.83
N ILE A 164 10.90 -9.14 11.90
CA ILE A 164 11.32 -9.47 13.27
C ILE A 164 10.12 -9.39 14.21
N ASP A 165 10.08 -10.28 15.20
CA ASP A 165 9.05 -10.25 16.25
C ASP A 165 9.45 -9.33 17.41
N MET A 166 10.76 -9.28 17.72
CA MET A 166 11.34 -8.43 18.76
C MET A 166 12.50 -7.63 18.18
N GLY A 167 12.57 -6.34 18.49
CA GLY A 167 13.61 -5.44 17.98
C GLY A 167 13.86 -4.23 18.87
N TYR A 168 14.96 -3.54 18.60
CA TYR A 168 15.36 -2.31 19.26
C TYR A 168 14.95 -1.11 18.41
N ILE A 169 14.40 -0.07 19.03
CA ILE A 169 13.91 1.13 18.33
C ILE A 169 14.78 2.33 18.69
N CYS A 170 15.21 3.09 17.68
CA CYS A 170 15.86 4.37 17.92
C CYS A 170 14.85 5.40 18.44
N SER A 171 15.10 5.98 19.62
CA SER A 171 14.23 7.02 20.19
C SER A 171 14.19 8.33 19.40
N VAL A 172 15.15 8.56 18.49
CA VAL A 172 15.27 9.79 17.70
C VAL A 172 14.58 9.67 16.35
N CYS A 173 14.87 8.61 15.59
CA CYS A 173 14.36 8.46 14.21
C CYS A 173 13.38 7.28 14.04
N LEU A 174 13.03 6.58 15.11
CA LEU A 174 12.12 5.42 15.10
C LEU A 174 12.57 4.26 14.19
N SER A 175 13.85 4.22 13.80
CA SER A 175 14.43 3.11 13.05
C SER A 175 14.48 1.85 13.92
N ILE A 176 14.15 0.72 13.30
CA ILE A 176 14.00 -0.58 13.98
C ILE A 176 15.19 -1.48 13.64
N PHE A 177 15.82 -2.07 14.65
CA PHE A 177 17.00 -2.92 14.54
C PHE A 177 16.77 -4.30 15.14
N CYS A 178 17.34 -5.34 14.50
CA CYS A 178 17.24 -6.72 14.96
C CYS A 178 18.20 -7.05 16.14
N GLN A 179 19.22 -6.22 16.35
CA GLN A 179 20.22 -6.40 17.41
C GLN A 179 20.52 -5.06 18.06
N HIS A 180 20.98 -5.09 19.31
CA HIS A 180 21.38 -3.91 20.03
C HIS A 180 22.62 -3.28 19.36
N GLN A 181 22.59 -1.98 19.13
CA GLN A 181 23.68 -1.21 18.55
C GLN A 181 24.05 -0.07 19.51
N THR A 182 25.31 0.37 19.51
CA THR A 182 25.76 1.53 20.31
C THR A 182 25.50 2.85 19.59
N GLN A 183 25.29 2.82 18.27
CA GLN A 183 24.98 3.99 17.45
C GLN A 183 23.92 3.65 16.40
N CYS A 184 23.00 4.58 16.14
CA CYS A 184 21.99 4.43 15.09
C CYS A 184 22.64 4.53 13.71
N SER A 185 22.50 3.51 12.87
CA SER A 185 23.01 3.54 11.48
C SER A 185 22.26 4.52 10.58
N THR A 186 21.02 4.89 10.92
CA THR A 186 20.20 5.82 10.13
C THR A 186 20.47 7.30 10.45
N CYS A 187 20.45 7.70 11.74
CA CYS A 187 20.62 9.11 12.15
C CYS A 187 21.93 9.41 12.87
N GLY A 188 22.77 8.41 13.15
CA GLY A 188 24.05 8.59 13.84
C GLY A 188 23.97 8.81 15.35
N SER A 189 22.78 8.76 15.96
CA SER A 189 22.63 8.96 17.41
C SER A 189 23.31 7.86 18.23
N VAL A 190 24.13 8.22 19.21
CA VAL A 190 24.76 7.26 20.13
C VAL A 190 23.79 6.88 21.25
N PHE A 191 23.53 5.58 21.40
CA PHE A 191 22.66 5.04 22.44
C PHE A 191 23.47 4.88 23.74
N GLY A 192 22.91 5.33 24.87
CA GLY A 192 23.52 5.09 26.19
C GLY A 192 24.12 6.31 26.91
N LYS A 193 24.05 7.53 26.37
CA LYS A 193 24.24 8.73 27.21
C LYS A 193 22.96 9.00 27.98
N SER A 194 22.81 8.39 29.16
CA SER A 194 21.90 8.94 30.15
C SER A 194 22.31 10.39 30.42
N ARG A 195 21.35 11.30 30.52
CA ARG A 195 21.58 12.72 30.86
C ARG A 195 22.29 12.93 32.21
N ALA A 196 22.58 11.85 32.95
CA ALA A 196 23.28 11.85 34.23
C ALA A 196 24.80 12.04 34.12
N ALA A 197 25.42 11.88 32.94
CA ALA A 197 26.88 11.98 32.80
C ALA A 197 27.37 13.35 32.26
N VAL A 198 26.48 14.31 32.01
CA VAL A 198 26.85 15.65 31.51
C VAL A 198 27.04 16.66 32.66
N GLU A 199 26.57 16.37 33.88
CA GLU A 199 26.77 17.24 35.05
C GLU A 199 28.02 16.89 35.88
N SER A 200 28.77 15.83 35.53
CA SER A 200 29.99 15.41 36.23
C SER A 200 31.27 15.59 35.40
N ALA A 201 31.21 16.41 34.35
CA ALA A 201 32.37 16.87 33.61
C ALA A 201 32.27 18.40 33.46
N SER A 202 32.56 19.06 34.58
CA SER A 202 33.29 20.33 34.72
C SER A 202 33.61 21.11 33.44
#